data_AF-A0A6A1TP55-F1
#
_entry.id   AF-A0A6A1TP55-F1
#
_cell.length_a   1.000
_cell.length_b   1.000
_cell.length_c   1.000
_cell.angle_alpha   90.00
_cell.angle_beta   90.00
_cell.angle_gamma   90.00
#
_symmetry.space_group_name_H-M   'P 1'
#
loop_
_entity.id
_entity.type
_entity.pdbx_description
1 polymer ?
#
loop_
_entity_poly.entity_id
_entity_poly.type
_entity_poly.pdbx_seq_one_letter_code
_entity_poly.pdbx_strand_id
1 'polypeptide(L)' 'MTGKRLELLRYLHKNPQASVAALARALDRDYRRVHEDVEILGRAGLVEQDETGLHAGYDEIQTVISL' A
#
# COMPACT_ATOMS: atom_id res chain seq x y z
N MET A 1 12.77 -1.54 -3.04
CA MET A 1 11.38 -1.87 -2.65
C MET A 1 11.40 -3.14 -1.80
N THR A 2 10.54 -3.30 -0.77
CA THR A 2 10.54 -4.49 0.12
C THR A 2 9.38 -5.43 -0.18
N GLY A 3 9.49 -6.71 0.20
CA GLY A 3 8.40 -7.69 0.02
C GLY A 3 7.09 -7.27 0.70
N LYS A 4 7.18 -6.67 1.89
CA LYS A 4 6.02 -6.17 2.65
C LYS A 4 5.30 -5.01 1.97
N ARG A 5 6.04 -4.12 1.28
CA ARG A 5 5.43 -3.03 0.50
C ARG A 5 4.76 -3.57 -0.74
N LEU A 6 5.37 -4.55 -1.42
CA LEU A 6 4.76 -5.19 -2.59
C LEU A 6 3.48 -5.96 -2.21
N GLU A 7 3.47 -6.63 -1.06
CA GLU A 7 2.27 -7.26 -0.50
C GLU A 7 1.16 -6.24 -0.22
N LEU A 8 1.49 -5.13 0.44
CA LEU A 8 0.55 -4.03 0.70
C LEU A 8 -0.05 -3.50 -0.60
N LEU A 9 0.79 -3.23 -1.60
CA LEU A 9 0.35 -2.72 -2.90
C LEU A 9 -0.59 -3.71 -3.60
N ARG A 10 -0.22 -5.00 -3.66
CA ARG A 10 -1.08 -6.05 -4.26
C ARG A 10 -2.42 -6.20 -3.55
N TYR A 11 -2.41 -6.11 -2.22
CA TYR A 11 -3.63 -6.21 -1.43
C TYR A 11 -4.55 -5.01 -1.70
N LEU A 12 -3.99 -3.80 -1.62
CA LEU A 12 -4.74 -2.56 -1.76
C LEU A 12 -5.33 -2.36 -3.16
N HIS A 13 -4.61 -2.79 -4.20
CA HIS A 13 -5.12 -2.76 -5.58
C HIS A 13 -6.39 -3.62 -5.76
N LYS A 14 -6.53 -4.72 -5.01
CA LYS A 14 -7.72 -5.58 -5.05
C LYS A 14 -8.78 -5.20 -4.02
N ASN A 15 -8.36 -4.57 -2.92
CA ASN A 15 -9.21 -4.30 -1.77
C ASN A 15 -8.92 -2.89 -1.25
N PRO A 16 -9.51 -1.84 -1.86
CA PRO A 16 -9.45 -0.49 -1.29
C PRO A 16 -9.90 -0.50 0.17
N GLN A 17 -9.24 0.29 1.02
CA GLN A 17 -9.47 0.29 2.47
C GLN A 17 -9.89 1.67 2.94
N ALA A 18 -10.86 1.75 3.85
CA ALA A 18 -11.32 3.05 4.36
C ALA A 18 -10.24 3.84 5.14
N SER A 19 -9.19 3.18 5.65
CA SER A 19 -8.10 3.85 6.38
C SER A 19 -6.85 2.98 6.48
N VAL A 20 -5.72 3.58 6.87
CA VAL A 20 -4.48 2.88 7.22
C VAL A 20 -4.71 1.85 8.33
N ALA A 21 -5.59 2.15 9.28
CA ALA A 21 -5.93 1.22 10.36
C ALA A 21 -6.70 0.00 9.87
N ALA A 22 -7.64 0.18 8.93
CA ALA A 22 -8.34 -0.92 8.28
C ALA A 22 -7.36 -1.79 7.47
N LEU A 23 -6.46 -1.17 6.72
CA LEU A 23 -5.39 -1.86 5.99
C LEU A 23 -4.46 -2.65 6.91
N ALA A 24 -4.06 -2.08 8.05
CA ALA A 24 -3.21 -2.77 9.02
C ALA A 24 -3.89 -4.01 9.61
N ARG A 25 -5.18 -3.91 9.94
CA ARG A 25 -5.98 -5.06 10.39
C ARG A 25 -6.14 -6.12 9.31
N ALA A 26 -6.41 -5.70 8.08
CA ALA A 26 -6.58 -6.59 6.94
C ALA A 26 -5.31 -7.37 6.58
N LEU A 27 -4.14 -6.76 6.77
CA LEU A 27 -2.84 -7.39 6.55
C LEU A 27 -2.29 -8.13 7.78
N ASP A 28 -2.98 -8.10 8.92
CA ASP A 28 -2.48 -8.57 10.22
C ASP A 28 -1.08 -8.01 10.55
N ARG A 29 -0.93 -6.69 10.39
CA ARG A 29 0.34 -5.98 10.55
C ARG A 29 0.22 -4.85 11.56
N ASP A 30 1.36 -4.56 12.19
CA ASP A 30 1.51 -3.41 13.07
C ASP A 30 1.17 -2.10 12.35
N TYR A 31 0.27 -1.31 12.95
CA TYR A 31 -0.23 -0.05 12.39
C TYR A 31 0.89 0.93 12.05
N ARG A 32 1.87 1.11 12.94
CA ARG A 32 2.94 2.09 12.74
C ARG A 32 3.76 1.75 11.49
N ARG A 33 4.10 0.47 11.32
CA ARG A 33 4.83 0.00 10.14
C ARG A 33 4.01 0.13 8.84
N VAL A 34 2.70 -0.09 8.91
CA VAL A 34 1.81 0.09 7.75
C VAL A 34 1.68 1.56 7.39
N HIS A 35 1.56 2.45 8.38
CA HIS A 35 1.53 3.89 8.17
C HIS A 35 2.81 4.40 7.51
N GLU A 36 3.99 4.01 8.02
CA GLU A 36 5.28 4.35 7.42
C GLU A 36 5.39 3.86 5.97
N ASP A 37 4.92 2.64 5.68
CA ASP A 37 4.89 2.11 4.32
C ASP A 37 3.92 2.88 3.42
N VAL A 38 2.71 3.20 3.89
CA VAL A 38 1.73 4.01 3.16
C VAL A 38 2.29 5.40 2.85
N GLU A 39 2.92 6.07 3.81
CA GLU A 39 3.54 7.39 3.58
C GLU A 39 4.63 7.33 2.50
N ILE A 40 5.49 6.31 2.55
CA ILE A 40 6.57 6.14 1.57
C ILE A 40 6.01 5.85 0.18
N LEU A 41 4.98 5.00 0.11
CA LEU A 41 4.35 4.63 -1.15
C LEU A 41 3.51 5.77 -1.73
N GLY A 42 2.85 6.56 -0.88
CA GLY A 42 2.09 7.74 -1.32
C GLY A 42 2.99 8.83 -1.88
N ARG A 43 4.16 9.08 -1.28
CA ARG A 43 5.17 9.97 -1.86
C ARG A 43 5.68 9.51 -3.24
N ALA A 44 5.58 8.21 -3.52
CA ALA A 44 5.95 7.64 -4.82
C ALA A 44 4.77 7.56 -5.81
N GLY A 45 3.57 8.02 -5.44
CA GLY A 45 2.36 7.92 -6.25
C GLY A 45 1.79 6.49 -6.37
N LEU A 46 2.24 5.56 -5.52
CA LEU A 46 1.80 4.15 -5.59
C LEU A 46 0.58 3.86 -4.69
N VAL A 47 0.32 4.73 -3.73
CA VAL A 47 -0.86 4.68 -2.86
C VAL A 47 -1.48 6.07 -2.85
N GLU A 48 -2.77 6.14 -3.08
CA GLU A 48 -3.54 7.36 -2.98
C GLU A 48 -4.52 7.24 -1.82
N GLN A 49 -4.80 8.37 -1.19
CA GLN A 49 -5.80 8.48 -0.14
C GLN A 49 -6.70 9.67 -0.45
N ASP A 50 -7.98 9.40 -0.63
CA ASP A 50 -9.02 10.39 -0.91
C ASP A 50 -10.23 10.23 0.03
N GLU A 51 -11.35 10.85 -0.32
CA GLU A 51 -12.61 10.78 0.45
C GLU A 51 -13.20 9.37 0.52
N THR A 52 -12.83 8.47 -0.40
CA THR A 52 -13.30 7.08 -0.47
C THR A 52 -12.38 6.11 0.29
N GLY A 53 -11.15 6.54 0.60
CA GLY A 53 -10.19 5.80 1.40
C GLY A 53 -8.84 5.64 0.70
N LEU A 54 -8.08 4.62 1.12
CA LEU A 54 -6.83 4.22 0.51
C LEU A 54 -7.08 3.31 -0.68
N HIS A 55 -6.41 3.61 -1.79
CA HIS A 55 -6.44 2.82 -3.01
C HIS A 55 -5.06 2.82 -3.69
N ALA A 56 -4.89 1.94 -4.67
CA ALA A 56 -3.69 1.90 -5.49
C ALA A 56 -3.69 3.08 -6.47
N GLY A 57 -2.64 3.91 -6.46
CA GLY A 57 -2.45 5.02 -7.41
C GLY A 57 -1.88 4.57 -8.77
N TYR A 58 -2.09 3.31 -9.14
CA TYR A 58 -1.51 2.71 -10.34
C TYR A 58 -2.44 1.64 -10.92
N ASP A 59 -2.38 1.48 -12.24
CA ASP A 59 -3.03 0.38 -12.95
C ASP A 59 -2.16 -0.88 -13.02
N GLU A 60 -0.84 -0.72 -13.22
CA GLU A 60 0.14 -1.81 -13.27
C GLU A 60 1.46 -1.42 -12.58
N ILE A 61 2.09 -2.36 -11.86
CA ILE A 61 3.47 -2.23 -11.36
C ILE A 61 4.35 -3.31 -11.97
N GLN A 62 5.44 -2.89 -12.59
CA GLN A 62 6.53 -3.76 -13.01
C GLN A 62 7.74 -3.53 -12.10
N THR A 63 8.29 -4.61 -11.54
CA THR A 63 9.52 -4.57 -10.74
C THR A 63 10.57 -5.46 -11.40
N VAL A 64 11.66 -4.86 -11.87
CA VAL A 64 12.81 -5.58 -12.43
C VAL A 64 13.88 -5.68 -11.33
N ILE A 65 14.34 -6.90 -11.07
CA ILE A 65 15.44 -7.17 -10.14
C ILE A 65 16.60 -7.70 -10.95
N SER A 66 17.68 -6.93 -11.04
CA SER A 66 18.96 -7.37 -11.60
C SER A 66 19.86 -7.77 -10.44
N LEU A 67 20.37 -9.00 -10.48
CA LEU A 67 21.29 -9.58 -9.51
C LEU A 67 22.73 -9.49 -10.02
#